data_AF-A0A947BQQ0-F1
#
_entry.id   AF-A0A947BQQ0-F1
#
_cell.length_a   1.000
_cell.length_b   1.000
_cell.length_c   1.000
_cell.angle_alpha   90.00
_cell.angle_beta   90.00
_cell.angle_gamma   90.00
#
_symmetry.space_group_name_H-M   'P 1'
#
loop_
_entity.id
_entity.type
_entity.pdbx_description
1 polymer ?
#
loop_
_entity_poly.entity_id
_entity_poly.type
_entity_poly.pdbx_seq_one_letter_code
_entity_poly.pdbx_strand_id
1 'polypeptide(L)'
;MRPEGTVEYNSLSWVKKQLDTVLSDAQSVLSEFIENNDDTDSLEQCIDHLRLVYGTLQMVEVYGAAMLAEEMEATAQALLDGKVEKPEDAFDVLMRAMLQLPDYLEGLQAGNKDAPIVLMPLMNDLRAARKDKLLSESVLFLPDIDVVEATVPEPESGQVETGKLADEAKRLRTHYQLGLLDLLRNNKE
;
A
#
# COMPACT_ATOMS: atom_id res chain seq x y z
N MET A 1 -30.09 1.46 11.08
CA MET A 1 -30.07 0.61 9.88
C MET A 1 -29.47 1.46 8.76
N ARG A 2 -28.15 1.35 8.51
CA ARG A 2 -27.48 2.16 7.48
C ARG A 2 -27.69 1.53 6.09
N PRO A 3 -28.23 2.26 5.10
CA PRO A 3 -28.38 1.77 3.73
C PRO A 3 -27.20 2.19 2.83
N GLU A 4 -25.96 2.15 3.33
CA GLU A 4 -24.77 2.60 2.56
C GLU A 4 -24.13 1.46 1.74
N GLY A 5 -24.31 0.19 2.13
CA GLY A 5 -23.60 -0.92 1.48
C GLY A 5 -24.18 -1.43 0.15
N THR A 6 -25.37 -1.00 -0.30
CA THR A 6 -26.02 -1.60 -1.48
C THR A 6 -25.61 -0.97 -2.82
N VAL A 7 -25.21 0.31 -2.82
CA VAL A 7 -24.79 1.02 -4.04
C VAL A 7 -23.33 0.74 -4.36
N GLU A 8 -22.47 0.67 -3.34
CA GLU A 8 -21.07 0.26 -3.47
C GLU A 8 -20.95 -1.19 -3.97
N TYR A 9 -21.76 -2.10 -3.40
CA TYR A 9 -21.78 -3.52 -3.78
C TYR A 9 -22.24 -3.75 -5.24
N ASN A 10 -23.25 -3.01 -5.71
CA ASN A 10 -23.71 -3.10 -7.10
C ASN A 10 -22.70 -2.51 -8.09
N SER A 11 -22.00 -1.45 -7.70
CA SER A 11 -20.98 -0.81 -8.55
C SER A 11 -19.77 -1.73 -8.73
N LEU A 12 -19.30 -2.36 -7.65
CA LEU A 12 -18.17 -3.31 -7.69
C LEU A 12 -18.52 -4.56 -8.51
N SER A 13 -19.75 -5.09 -8.40
CA SER A 13 -20.16 -6.27 -9.17
C SER A 13 -20.14 -6.05 -10.68
N TRP A 14 -20.44 -4.84 -11.15
CA TRP A 14 -20.37 -4.51 -12.57
C TRP A 14 -18.92 -4.31 -13.02
N VAL A 15 -18.13 -3.56 -12.24
CA VAL A 15 -16.72 -3.32 -12.54
C VAL A 15 -15.92 -4.62 -12.57
N LYS A 16 -16.19 -5.55 -11.65
CA LYS A 16 -15.54 -6.87 -11.62
C LYS A 16 -15.73 -7.62 -12.93
N LYS A 17 -16.95 -7.74 -13.45
CA LYS A 17 -17.19 -8.48 -14.71
C LYS A 17 -16.40 -7.89 -15.88
N GLN A 18 -16.27 -6.56 -15.92
CA GLN A 18 -15.45 -5.89 -16.92
C GLN A 18 -13.97 -6.19 -16.69
N LEU A 19 -13.49 -6.09 -15.44
CA LEU A 19 -12.11 -6.42 -15.06
C LEU A 19 -11.73 -7.86 -15.40
N ASP A 20 -12.61 -8.83 -15.13
CA ASP A 20 -12.40 -10.24 -15.45
C ASP A 20 -12.19 -10.44 -16.96
N THR A 21 -12.95 -9.70 -17.79
CA THR A 21 -12.81 -9.74 -19.25
C THR A 21 -11.46 -9.15 -19.67
N VAL A 22 -11.11 -7.97 -19.18
CA VAL A 22 -9.85 -7.29 -19.50
C VAL A 22 -8.63 -8.10 -19.03
N LEU A 23 -8.71 -8.74 -17.87
CA LEU A 23 -7.65 -9.61 -17.36
C LEU A 23 -7.51 -10.88 -18.19
N SER A 24 -8.62 -11.46 -18.65
CA SER A 24 -8.59 -12.61 -19.57
C SER A 24 -7.94 -12.23 -20.91
N ASP A 25 -8.26 -11.04 -21.43
CA ASP A 25 -7.64 -10.52 -22.66
C ASP A 25 -6.13 -10.30 -22.46
N ALA A 26 -5.73 -9.69 -21.35
CA ALA A 26 -4.32 -9.49 -21.00
C ALA A 26 -3.54 -10.82 -20.92
N GLN A 27 -4.14 -11.87 -20.33
CA GLN A 27 -3.54 -13.21 -20.27
C GLN A 27 -3.38 -13.84 -21.65
N SER A 28 -4.39 -13.71 -22.51
CA SER A 28 -4.36 -14.25 -23.87
C SER A 28 -3.24 -13.62 -24.68
N VAL A 29 -3.16 -12.28 -24.64
CA VAL A 29 -2.16 -11.52 -25.38
C VAL A 29 -0.74 -11.76 -24.83
N LEU A 30 -0.59 -11.87 -23.50
CA LEU A 30 0.70 -12.26 -22.91
C LEU A 30 1.14 -13.66 -23.36
N SER A 31 0.21 -14.61 -23.44
CA SER A 31 0.51 -15.97 -23.90
C SER A 31 0.93 -15.98 -25.37
N GLU A 32 0.25 -15.18 -26.21
CA GLU A 32 0.61 -15.00 -27.62
C GLU A 32 2.03 -14.44 -27.77
N PHE A 33 2.41 -13.47 -26.95
CA PHE A 33 3.78 -12.94 -26.93
C PHE A 33 4.81 -14.00 -26.52
N ILE A 34 4.52 -14.81 -25.49
CA ILE A 34 5.42 -15.89 -25.03
C ILE A 34 5.62 -16.94 -26.13
N GLU A 35 4.56 -17.27 -26.88
CA GLU A 35 4.62 -18.20 -28.01
C GLU A 35 5.36 -17.59 -29.22
N ASN A 36 5.14 -16.30 -29.49
CA ASN A 36 5.65 -15.58 -30.65
C ASN A 36 6.45 -14.34 -30.23
N ASN A 37 7.60 -14.56 -29.57
CA ASN A 37 8.50 -13.55 -28.94
C ASN A 37 9.06 -12.44 -29.87
N ASP A 38 8.59 -12.37 -31.12
CA ASP A 38 8.93 -11.30 -32.07
C ASP A 38 7.83 -10.21 -32.17
N ASP A 39 6.62 -10.46 -31.62
CA ASP A 39 5.50 -9.53 -31.71
C ASP A 39 5.38 -8.62 -30.48
N THR A 40 6.15 -7.54 -30.46
CA THR A 40 6.09 -6.54 -29.37
C THR A 40 4.71 -5.89 -29.23
N ASP A 41 3.88 -5.87 -30.28
CA ASP A 41 2.54 -5.28 -30.26
C ASP A 41 1.62 -6.03 -29.28
N SER A 42 1.82 -7.35 -29.12
CA SER A 42 1.12 -8.14 -28.11
C SER A 42 1.50 -7.66 -26.69
N LEU A 43 2.78 -7.52 -26.38
CA LEU A 43 3.19 -7.08 -25.05
C LEU A 43 2.73 -5.65 -24.73
N GLU A 44 2.72 -4.75 -25.73
CA GLU A 44 2.14 -3.40 -25.59
C GLU A 44 0.65 -3.43 -25.26
N GLN A 45 -0.14 -4.26 -25.96
CA GLN A 45 -1.56 -4.46 -25.67
C GLN A 45 -1.78 -5.01 -24.25
N CYS A 46 -0.93 -5.94 -23.80
CA CYS A 46 -0.98 -6.45 -22.43
C CYS A 46 -0.78 -5.34 -21.39
N ILE A 47 0.19 -4.44 -21.62
CA ILE A 47 0.45 -3.27 -20.76
C ILE A 47 -0.77 -2.36 -20.72
N ASP A 48 -1.42 -2.09 -21.85
CA ASP A 48 -2.61 -1.23 -21.90
C ASP A 48 -3.80 -1.84 -21.14
N HIS A 49 -4.01 -3.15 -21.24
CA HIS A 49 -5.01 -3.85 -20.44
C HIS A 49 -4.72 -3.74 -18.93
N LEU A 50 -3.47 -3.96 -18.51
CA LEU A 50 -3.07 -3.84 -17.10
C LEU A 50 -3.24 -2.41 -16.57
N ARG A 51 -2.90 -1.41 -17.38
CA ARG A 51 -3.11 0.01 -17.04
C ARG A 51 -4.59 0.34 -16.86
N LEU A 52 -5.45 -0.21 -17.71
CA LEU A 52 -6.91 -0.06 -17.57
C LEU A 52 -7.40 -0.72 -16.26
N VAL A 53 -6.92 -1.91 -15.94
CA VAL A 53 -7.22 -2.60 -14.68
C VAL A 53 -6.79 -1.74 -13.48
N TYR A 54 -5.57 -1.21 -13.49
CA TYR A 54 -5.08 -0.30 -12.46
C TYR A 54 -5.98 0.92 -12.29
N GLY A 55 -6.25 1.66 -13.39
CA GLY A 55 -7.04 2.88 -13.34
C GLY A 55 -8.47 2.65 -12.85
N THR A 56 -9.10 1.55 -13.26
CA THR A 56 -10.45 1.19 -12.79
C THR A 56 -10.47 0.81 -11.32
N LEU A 57 -9.50 0.05 -10.82
CA LEU A 57 -9.40 -0.30 -9.39
C LEU A 57 -9.13 0.94 -8.52
N GLN A 58 -8.32 1.88 -9.01
CA GLN A 58 -8.07 3.15 -8.33
C GLN A 58 -9.35 4.01 -8.25
N MET A 59 -10.15 4.06 -9.31
CA MET A 59 -11.42 4.80 -9.33
C MET A 59 -12.48 4.24 -8.39
N VAL A 60 -12.45 2.94 -8.10
CA VAL A 60 -13.37 2.26 -7.18
C VAL A 60 -12.75 2.10 -5.78
N GLU A 61 -11.61 2.74 -5.53
CA GLU A 61 -10.93 2.79 -4.23
C GLU A 61 -10.54 1.41 -3.66
N VAL A 62 -10.28 0.43 -4.55
CA VAL A 62 -9.73 -0.88 -4.18
C VAL A 62 -8.22 -0.82 -4.27
N TYR A 63 -7.62 -0.11 -3.31
CA TYR A 63 -6.20 0.24 -3.32
C TYR A 63 -5.24 -0.96 -3.31
N GLY A 64 -5.53 -2.02 -2.55
CA GLY A 64 -4.66 -3.20 -2.50
C GLY A 64 -4.60 -3.94 -3.83
N ALA A 65 -5.76 -4.10 -4.47
CA ALA A 65 -5.83 -4.65 -5.83
C ALA A 65 -5.14 -3.72 -6.85
N ALA A 66 -5.33 -2.41 -6.73
CA ALA A 66 -4.69 -1.42 -7.59
C ALA A 66 -3.16 -1.48 -7.47
N MET A 67 -2.60 -1.62 -6.26
CA MET A 67 -1.17 -1.77 -6.05
C MET A 67 -0.60 -3.01 -6.76
N LEU A 68 -1.32 -4.14 -6.74
CA LEU A 68 -0.90 -5.32 -7.51
C LEU A 68 -0.95 -5.06 -9.02
N ALA A 69 -1.99 -4.40 -9.52
CA ALA A 69 -2.12 -4.05 -10.94
C ALA A 69 -1.01 -3.12 -11.43
N GLU A 70 -0.61 -2.15 -10.60
CA GLU A 70 0.53 -1.27 -10.85
C GLU A 70 1.85 -2.07 -10.97
N GLU A 71 2.09 -3.02 -10.06
CA GLU A 71 3.28 -3.88 -10.13
C GLU A 71 3.27 -4.79 -11.37
N MET A 72 2.09 -5.28 -11.78
CA MET A 72 1.94 -6.07 -13.01
C MET A 72 2.26 -5.22 -14.25
N GLU A 73 1.66 -4.04 -14.39
CA GLU A 73 1.92 -3.12 -15.52
C GLU A 73 3.41 -2.79 -15.60
N ALA A 74 4.00 -2.43 -14.47
CA ALA A 74 5.39 -2.03 -14.43
C ALA A 74 6.36 -3.21 -14.67
N THR A 75 5.91 -4.46 -14.44
CA THR A 75 6.64 -5.68 -14.81
C THR A 75 6.57 -5.96 -16.31
N ALA A 76 5.39 -5.86 -16.91
CA ALA A 76 5.21 -5.96 -18.36
C ALA A 76 6.01 -4.88 -19.11
N GLN A 77 6.03 -3.64 -18.61
CA GLN A 77 6.85 -2.56 -19.19
C GLN A 77 8.34 -2.86 -19.11
N ALA A 78 8.83 -3.43 -18.00
CA ALA A 78 10.24 -3.79 -17.86
C ALA A 78 10.65 -4.94 -18.80
N LEU A 79 9.72 -5.86 -19.09
CA LEU A 79 9.88 -6.91 -20.08
C LEU A 79 10.00 -6.31 -21.49
N LEU A 80 9.09 -5.39 -21.85
CA LEU A 80 9.12 -4.69 -23.13
C LEU A 80 10.42 -3.90 -23.34
N ASP A 81 10.88 -3.22 -22.29
CA ASP A 81 12.13 -2.45 -22.31
C ASP A 81 13.39 -3.34 -22.31
N GLY A 82 13.27 -4.67 -22.20
CA GLY A 82 14.40 -5.59 -22.11
C GLY A 82 15.25 -5.43 -20.84
N LYS A 83 14.67 -4.91 -19.75
CA LYS A 83 15.38 -4.62 -18.48
C LYS A 83 15.39 -5.80 -17.51
N VAL A 84 14.67 -6.87 -17.84
CA VAL A 84 14.55 -8.08 -17.01
C VAL A 84 15.60 -9.10 -17.45
N GLU A 85 16.43 -9.58 -16.51
CA GLU A 85 17.49 -10.55 -16.81
C GLU A 85 16.96 -11.95 -17.15
N LYS A 86 15.83 -12.33 -16.55
CA LYS A 86 15.18 -13.63 -16.72
C LYS A 86 13.70 -13.42 -17.09
N PRO A 87 13.40 -13.23 -18.38
CA PRO A 87 12.04 -12.93 -18.81
C PRO A 87 11.06 -14.07 -18.48
N GLU A 88 11.50 -15.33 -18.56
CA GLU A 88 10.68 -16.51 -18.21
C GLU A 88 10.13 -16.44 -16.77
N ASP A 89 11.01 -16.16 -15.80
CA ASP A 89 10.61 -16.04 -14.38
C ASP A 89 9.60 -14.90 -14.19
N ALA A 90 9.75 -13.80 -14.95
CA ALA A 90 8.83 -12.67 -14.89
C ALA A 90 7.48 -12.97 -15.55
N PHE A 91 7.45 -13.69 -16.68
CA PHE A 91 6.21 -14.14 -17.31
C PHE A 91 5.41 -15.05 -16.39
N ASP A 92 6.07 -16.01 -15.73
CA ASP A 92 5.43 -16.94 -14.79
C ASP A 92 4.76 -16.18 -13.63
N VAL A 93 5.47 -15.23 -13.02
CA VAL A 93 4.95 -14.43 -11.92
C VAL A 93 3.84 -13.49 -12.39
N LEU A 94 3.98 -12.86 -13.56
CA LEU A 94 2.98 -11.97 -14.14
C LEU A 94 1.68 -12.72 -14.46
N MET A 95 1.77 -13.90 -15.09
CA MET A 95 0.62 -14.76 -15.38
C MET A 95 -0.07 -15.18 -14.08
N ARG A 96 0.71 -15.66 -13.09
CA ARG A 96 0.19 -16.00 -11.76
C ARG A 96 -0.52 -14.82 -11.10
N ALA A 97 -0.01 -13.60 -11.25
CA ALA A 97 -0.63 -12.42 -10.69
C ALA A 97 -1.97 -12.08 -11.36
N MET A 98 -2.05 -12.18 -12.69
CA MET A 98 -3.29 -12.01 -13.45
C MET A 98 -4.35 -13.06 -13.10
N LEU A 99 -3.94 -14.30 -12.76
CA LEU A 99 -4.81 -15.38 -12.32
C LEU A 99 -5.34 -15.16 -10.89
N GLN A 100 -4.53 -14.58 -9.99
CA GLN A 100 -4.89 -14.40 -8.57
C GLN A 100 -5.73 -13.14 -8.31
N LEU A 101 -5.61 -12.11 -9.15
CA LEU A 101 -6.34 -10.86 -8.97
C LEU A 101 -7.88 -11.04 -9.02
N PRO A 102 -8.47 -11.78 -9.98
CA PRO A 102 -9.91 -12.05 -9.99
C PRO A 102 -10.41 -12.70 -8.70
N ASP A 103 -9.71 -13.72 -8.20
CA ASP A 103 -10.03 -14.42 -6.94
C ASP A 103 -10.04 -13.45 -5.75
N TYR A 104 -9.07 -12.52 -5.72
CA TYR A 104 -9.03 -11.47 -4.71
C TYR A 104 -10.24 -10.54 -4.78
N LEU A 105 -10.64 -10.12 -5.99
CA LEU A 105 -11.83 -9.31 -6.21
C LEU A 105 -13.12 -10.06 -5.86
N GLU A 106 -13.18 -11.38 -6.04
CA GLU A 106 -14.31 -12.19 -5.55
C GLU A 106 -14.42 -12.15 -4.03
N GLY A 107 -13.30 -12.24 -3.33
CA GLY A 107 -13.26 -12.14 -1.87
C GLY A 107 -13.79 -10.80 -1.37
N LEU A 108 -13.40 -9.70 -2.03
CA LEU A 108 -13.91 -8.35 -1.75
C LEU A 108 -15.41 -8.27 -2.00
N GLN A 109 -15.88 -8.82 -3.12
CA GLN A 109 -17.30 -8.90 -3.43
C GLN A 109 -18.07 -9.71 -2.37
N ALA A 110 -17.47 -10.74 -1.77
CA ALA A 110 -18.07 -11.50 -0.67
C ALA A 110 -18.12 -10.73 0.67
N GLY A 111 -17.58 -9.51 0.73
CA GLY A 111 -17.58 -8.63 1.91
C GLY A 111 -16.27 -8.65 2.71
N ASN A 112 -15.20 -9.27 2.19
CA ASN A 112 -13.88 -9.13 2.81
C ASN A 112 -13.38 -7.69 2.65
N LYS A 113 -12.50 -7.28 3.56
CA LYS A 113 -11.81 -5.99 3.47
C LYS A 113 -10.65 -6.07 2.48
N ASP A 114 -10.36 -4.96 1.82
CA ASP A 114 -9.16 -4.79 1.02
C ASP A 114 -7.92 -4.80 1.93
N ALA A 115 -7.14 -5.88 1.84
CA ALA A 115 -5.99 -6.17 2.68
C ALA A 115 -4.75 -6.42 1.80
N PRO A 116 -4.00 -5.36 1.43
CA PRO A 116 -2.82 -5.44 0.56
C PRO A 116 -1.77 -6.46 1.01
N ILE A 117 -1.69 -6.73 2.32
CA ILE A 117 -0.75 -7.69 2.92
C ILE A 117 -0.90 -9.11 2.35
N VAL A 118 -2.10 -9.50 1.92
CA VAL A 118 -2.36 -10.81 1.32
C VAL A 118 -1.72 -10.91 -0.08
N LEU A 119 -1.65 -9.79 -0.80
CA LEU A 119 -1.08 -9.70 -2.15
C LEU A 119 0.42 -9.39 -2.12
N MET A 120 0.97 -8.97 -0.98
CA MET A 120 2.38 -8.60 -0.85
C MET A 120 3.37 -9.66 -1.34
N PRO A 121 3.20 -10.98 -1.08
CA PRO A 121 4.12 -11.99 -1.62
C PRO A 121 4.21 -11.93 -3.15
N LEU A 122 3.07 -11.77 -3.82
CA LEU A 122 2.99 -11.72 -5.27
C LEU A 122 3.59 -10.41 -5.82
N MET A 123 3.32 -9.28 -5.16
CA MET A 123 3.95 -7.99 -5.48
C MET A 123 5.48 -8.07 -5.34
N ASN A 124 5.97 -8.72 -4.28
CA ASN A 124 7.39 -8.92 -4.06
C ASN A 124 8.02 -9.86 -5.07
N ASP A 125 7.31 -10.91 -5.53
CA ASP A 125 7.76 -11.77 -6.62
C ASP A 125 7.95 -10.93 -7.92
N LEU A 126 6.99 -10.04 -8.24
CA LEU A 126 7.07 -9.13 -9.41
C LEU A 126 8.24 -8.13 -9.30
N ARG A 127 8.41 -7.53 -8.12
CA ARG A 127 9.52 -6.60 -7.84
C ARG A 127 10.87 -7.32 -7.89
N ALA A 128 10.95 -8.54 -7.38
CA ALA A 128 12.16 -9.36 -7.41
C ALA A 128 12.57 -9.71 -8.85
N ALA A 129 11.60 -10.04 -9.72
CA ALA A 129 11.85 -10.31 -11.14
C ALA A 129 12.51 -9.10 -11.85
N ARG A 130 12.15 -7.89 -11.44
CA ARG A 130 12.75 -6.63 -11.92
C ARG A 130 13.98 -6.14 -11.14
N LYS A 131 14.39 -6.86 -10.10
CA LYS A 131 15.44 -6.46 -9.13
C LYS A 131 15.15 -5.14 -8.41
N ASP A 132 13.88 -4.82 -8.20
CA ASP A 132 13.48 -3.66 -7.41
C ASP A 132 13.45 -4.00 -5.91
N LYS A 133 13.40 -2.97 -5.06
CA LYS A 133 13.32 -3.11 -3.60
C LYS A 133 12.03 -3.80 -3.20
N LEU A 134 12.12 -4.81 -2.35
CA LEU A 134 10.94 -5.49 -1.81
C LEU A 134 10.15 -4.58 -0.88
N LEU A 135 8.84 -4.76 -0.88
CA LEU A 135 7.92 -4.17 0.08
C LEU A 135 8.03 -4.92 1.41
N SER A 136 8.08 -4.14 2.50
CA SER A 136 7.95 -4.65 3.86
C SER A 136 6.55 -4.35 4.41
N GLU A 137 6.12 -5.11 5.42
CA GLU A 137 4.83 -4.90 6.10
C GLU A 137 4.65 -3.48 6.62
N SER A 138 5.72 -2.84 7.08
CA SER A 138 5.71 -1.45 7.54
C SER A 138 5.29 -0.44 6.46
N VAL A 139 5.50 -0.74 5.17
CA VAL A 139 5.11 0.13 4.05
C VAL A 139 3.60 0.05 3.79
N LEU A 140 2.98 -1.09 4.07
CA LEU A 140 1.54 -1.29 3.90
C LEU A 140 0.72 -0.95 5.16
N PHE A 141 1.39 -0.55 6.25
CA PHE A 141 0.73 -0.10 7.46
C PHE A 141 0.24 1.34 7.29
N LEU A 142 -1.00 1.47 6.83
CA LEU A 142 -1.73 2.72 6.70
C LEU A 142 -2.88 2.74 7.72
N PRO A 143 -2.61 2.96 9.01
CA PRO A 143 -3.66 3.07 10.00
C PRO A 143 -4.53 4.29 9.68
N ASP A 144 -5.84 4.12 9.79
CA ASP A 144 -6.79 5.24 9.72
C ASP A 144 -6.65 6.06 11.01
N ILE A 145 -5.92 7.19 10.92
CA ILE A 145 -5.66 8.07 12.06
C ILE A 145 -6.85 9.00 12.31
N ASP A 146 -7.73 9.20 11.32
CA ASP A 146 -8.88 10.11 11.43
C ASP A 146 -9.95 9.57 12.39
N VAL A 147 -10.01 8.24 12.56
CA VAL A 147 -10.91 7.58 13.52
C VAL A 147 -10.39 7.70 14.96
N VAL A 148 -9.10 8.02 15.13
CA VAL A 148 -8.52 8.26 16.45
C VAL A 148 -8.80 9.72 16.81
N GLU A 149 -9.97 9.98 17.39
CA GLU A 149 -10.11 11.12 18.31
C GLU A 149 -9.14 10.86 19.45
N ALA A 150 -7.90 11.32 19.27
CA ALA A 150 -6.97 11.47 20.36
C ALA A 150 -7.65 12.44 21.31
N THR A 151 -8.25 11.88 22.36
CA THR A 151 -8.58 12.61 23.57
C THR A 151 -7.25 13.04 24.15
N VAL A 152 -6.66 14.08 23.55
CA VAL A 152 -5.63 14.86 24.19
C VAL A 152 -6.35 15.39 25.42
N PRO A 153 -6.03 14.92 26.63
CA PRO A 153 -6.59 15.56 27.81
C PRO A 153 -6.24 17.02 27.64
N GLU A 154 -7.26 17.88 27.58
CA GLU A 154 -7.04 19.32 27.60
C GLU A 154 -6.04 19.55 28.73
N PRO A 155 -4.89 20.22 28.47
CA PRO A 155 -4.01 20.56 29.56
C PRO A 155 -4.91 21.27 30.56
N GLU A 156 -4.94 20.76 31.81
CA GLU A 156 -5.60 21.41 32.94
C GLU A 156 -4.91 22.76 33.15
N SER A 157 -5.20 23.69 32.25
CA SER A 157 -4.87 25.11 32.31
C SER A 157 -5.92 25.83 33.16
N GLY A 158 -6.68 25.05 33.94
CA GLY A 158 -7.40 25.50 35.10
C GLY A 158 -6.42 26.01 36.15
N GLN A 159 -6.26 27.33 36.17
CA GLN A 159 -5.82 28.12 37.31
C GLN A 159 -4.34 28.05 37.67
N VAL A 160 -3.47 28.50 36.77
CA VAL A 160 -2.21 29.08 37.25
C VAL A 160 -2.18 30.57 36.97
N GLU A 161 -2.41 31.35 38.03
CA GLU A 161 -2.31 32.81 38.00
C GLU A 161 -0.94 33.21 37.46
N THR A 162 -0.96 34.09 36.45
CA THR A 162 0.23 34.61 35.79
C THR A 162 1.11 35.31 36.83
N GLY A 163 2.24 34.68 37.18
CA GLY A 163 3.16 35.16 38.23
C GLY A 163 3.59 34.07 39.21
N LYS A 164 2.67 33.19 39.65
CA LYS A 164 2.99 32.12 40.62
C LYS A 164 3.92 31.05 40.05
N LEU A 165 3.83 30.77 38.74
CA LEU A 165 4.77 29.87 38.04
C LEU A 165 6.20 30.38 38.06
N ALA A 166 6.40 31.70 37.99
CA ALA A 166 7.73 32.28 37.95
C ALA A 166 8.43 32.13 39.31
N ASP A 167 7.69 32.32 40.40
CA ASP A 167 8.20 32.15 41.76
C ASP A 167 8.47 30.68 42.08
N GLU A 168 7.55 29.78 41.74
CA GLU A 168 7.75 28.34 41.96
C GLU A 168 8.89 27.80 41.08
N ALA A 169 8.98 28.24 39.82
CA ALA A 169 10.10 27.89 38.95
C ALA A 169 11.44 28.41 39.47
N LYS A 170 11.49 29.60 40.07
CA LYS A 170 12.70 30.16 40.68
C LYS A 170 13.13 29.37 41.92
N ARG A 171 12.16 28.96 42.75
CA ARG A 171 12.40 28.10 43.91
C ARG A 171 12.92 26.72 43.49
N LEU A 172 12.25 26.07 42.54
CA LEU A 172 12.62 24.75 42.03
C LEU A 172 13.98 24.79 41.30
N ARG A 173 14.27 25.87 40.57
CA ARG A 173 15.56 26.06 39.89
C ARG A 173 16.74 26.03 40.86
N THR A 174 16.62 26.64 42.04
CA THR A 174 17.70 26.63 43.04
C THR A 174 17.98 25.22 43.55
N HIS A 175 16.92 24.44 43.80
CA HIS A 175 17.05 23.05 44.25
C HIS A 175 17.63 22.15 43.15
N TYR A 176 17.19 22.34 41.91
CA TYR A 176 17.74 21.65 40.74
C TYR A 176 19.23 21.97 40.55
N GLN A 177 19.61 23.24 40.64
CA GLN A 177 20.99 23.68 40.49
C GLN A 177 21.88 23.09 41.58
N LEU A 178 21.43 23.04 42.84
CA LEU A 178 22.16 22.40 43.92
C LEU A 178 22.31 20.89 43.70
N GLY A 179 21.24 20.18 43.33
CA GLY A 179 21.29 18.75 43.04
C GLY A 179 22.19 18.43 41.83
N LEU A 180 22.15 19.26 40.79
CA LEU A 180 23.02 19.12 39.63
C LEU A 180 24.49 19.39 39.99
N LEU A 181 24.76 20.40 40.83
CA LEU A 181 26.12 20.69 41.31
C LEU A 181 26.68 19.56 42.17
N ASP A 182 25.85 18.96 43.00
CA ASP A 182 26.22 17.80 43.81
C ASP A 182 26.55 16.61 42.91
N LEU A 183 25.69 16.30 41.93
CA LEU A 183 25.94 15.25 40.93
C LEU A 183 27.22 15.49 40.12
N LEU A 184 27.48 16.73 39.69
CA LEU A 184 28.70 17.09 38.97
C LEU A 184 29.96 17.06 39.86
N ARG A 185 29.82 17.32 41.16
CA ARG A 185 30.95 17.24 42.12
C ARG A 185 31.23 15.81 42.57
N ASN A 186 30.19 14.98 42.70
CA ASN A 186 30.31 13.55 43.02
C ASN A 186 30.70 12.69 41.82
N ASN A 187 30.67 13.21 40.59
CA ASN A 187 31.28 12.58 39.42
C ASN A 187 32.82 12.75 39.35
N LYS A 188 33.49 12.87 40.51
CA LYS A 188 34.94 12.71 40.65
C LYS A 188 35.25 11.39 41.36
N GLU A 189 34.86 10.30 40.72
CA GLU A 189 35.58 9.02 40.81
C GLU A 189 36.01 8.61 39.41
#